data_AF-A0A8H5GQM2-F1
#
_entry.id   AF-A0A8H5GQM2-F1
#
_cell.length_a   1.000
_cell.length_b   1.000
_cell.length_c   1.000
_cell.angle_alpha   90.00
_cell.angle_beta   90.00
_cell.angle_gamma   90.00
#
_symmetry.space_group_name_H-M   'P 1'
#
loop_
_entity.id
_entity.type
_entity.pdbx_description
1 polymer ?
#
loop_
_entity_poly.entity_id
_entity_poly.type
_entity_poly.pdbx_seq_one_letter_code
_entity_poly.pdbx_strand_id
1 'polypeptide(L)'
;MDNYRLCATVTEHDAKKAGAEVVKQVESPLLSGLLYPGLQALDEQYLGVDFQFGGIDQRKIFTFAELYLPRLGYKKRAHLMNAMVPGLAGGKMSSSDPNSKIDFLDGPDVIKRKVKAAFCEEGNVDENGLLAFTGAVLFPLSQLKIDQSKGLEGLGISADPKPFASENAPEGTVFTVDRGEKYGGPLHYTKFDDMKNDFASKAIHPGDLKKTVTAALTRLLAPIQKAFQEDEDWKAIEKLAYPDPNAKPEKKKKEKVYHPPPPGKGKNARLPRKLPTQLRRLQQDPHKETQKRRMHEMEKKHVSDRIVFL
;
A
#
# COMPACT_ATOMS: atom_id res chain seq x y z
N MET A 1 -2.35 -25.47 21.17
CA MET A 1 -3.16 -26.71 21.08
C MET A 1 -4.51 -26.50 20.41
N ASP A 2 -5.15 -25.34 20.57
CA ASP A 2 -6.50 -25.12 20.03
C ASP A 2 -6.60 -25.18 18.50
N ASN A 3 -5.56 -24.78 17.76
CA ASN A 3 -5.55 -24.98 16.32
C ASN A 3 -5.71 -26.47 15.94
N TYR A 4 -5.07 -27.39 16.65
CA TYR A 4 -5.25 -28.83 16.40
C TYR A 4 -6.66 -29.31 16.79
N ARG A 5 -7.22 -28.81 17.89
CA ARG A 5 -8.61 -29.12 18.29
C ARG A 5 -9.61 -28.62 17.26
N LEU A 6 -9.35 -27.46 16.67
CA LEU A 6 -10.14 -26.90 15.59
C LEU A 6 -10.00 -27.73 14.31
N CYS A 7 -8.79 -28.08 13.90
CA CYS A 7 -8.56 -28.98 12.76
C CYS A 7 -9.20 -30.37 12.94
N ALA A 8 -9.36 -30.85 14.18
CA ALA A 8 -10.04 -32.10 14.47
C ALA A 8 -11.58 -32.02 14.38
N THR A 9 -12.16 -30.80 14.31
CA THR A 9 -13.62 -30.58 14.34
C THR A 9 -14.16 -29.90 13.08
N VAL A 10 -13.30 -29.16 12.36
CA VAL A 10 -13.63 -28.46 11.12
C VAL A 10 -13.44 -29.38 9.92
N THR A 11 -14.42 -29.38 9.01
CA THR A 11 -14.29 -30.13 7.75
C THR A 11 -13.49 -29.33 6.73
N GLU A 12 -12.83 -30.03 5.79
CA GLU A 12 -12.14 -29.38 4.67
C GLU A 12 -13.11 -28.48 3.88
N HIS A 13 -14.33 -28.96 3.65
CA HIS A 13 -15.38 -28.23 2.95
C HIS A 13 -15.70 -26.91 3.64
N ASP A 14 -15.90 -26.92 4.96
CA ASP A 14 -16.29 -25.72 5.70
C ASP A 14 -15.14 -24.72 5.80
N ALA A 15 -13.90 -25.19 5.99
CA ALA A 15 -12.70 -24.35 5.94
C ALA A 15 -12.55 -23.67 4.57
N LYS A 16 -12.67 -24.45 3.48
CA LYS A 16 -12.58 -23.92 2.11
C LYS A 16 -13.69 -22.92 1.81
N LYS A 17 -14.92 -23.22 2.25
CA LYS A 17 -16.08 -22.32 2.09
C LYS A 17 -15.91 -21.03 2.87
N ALA A 18 -15.41 -21.10 4.11
CA ALA A 18 -15.19 -19.94 4.96
C ALA A 18 -14.17 -18.97 4.36
N GLY A 19 -13.07 -19.49 3.80
CA GLY A 19 -12.00 -18.68 3.20
C GLY A 19 -12.25 -18.23 1.76
N ALA A 20 -13.35 -18.62 1.11
CA ALA A 20 -13.52 -18.46 -0.34
C ALA A 20 -13.43 -17.02 -0.88
N GLU A 21 -13.78 -16.02 -0.07
CA GLU A 21 -13.76 -14.60 -0.48
C GLU A 21 -12.55 -13.82 0.02
N VAL A 22 -11.75 -14.42 0.92
CA VAL A 22 -10.64 -13.76 1.62
C VAL A 22 -9.29 -14.37 1.20
N VAL A 23 -9.22 -15.70 1.13
CA VAL A 23 -8.01 -16.41 0.72
C VAL A 23 -7.87 -16.32 -0.79
N LYS A 24 -6.64 -16.03 -1.25
CA LYS A 24 -6.32 -16.01 -2.69
C LYS A 24 -6.62 -17.36 -3.32
N GLN A 25 -7.49 -17.34 -4.32
CA GLN A 25 -7.83 -18.54 -5.10
C GLN A 25 -6.71 -18.82 -6.11
N VAL A 26 -6.15 -20.02 -6.03
CA VAL A 26 -5.08 -20.51 -6.92
C VAL A 26 -5.47 -21.90 -7.42
N GLU A 27 -4.90 -22.30 -8.56
CA GLU A 27 -5.20 -23.59 -9.22
C GLU A 27 -4.94 -24.79 -8.30
N SER A 28 -3.85 -24.72 -7.52
CA SER A 28 -3.46 -25.72 -6.53
C SER A 28 -3.44 -25.09 -5.13
N PRO A 29 -4.57 -25.10 -4.40
CA PRO A 29 -4.67 -24.46 -3.08
C PRO A 29 -3.71 -25.08 -2.07
N LEU A 30 -3.03 -24.23 -1.31
CA LEU A 30 -2.16 -24.65 -0.22
C LEU A 30 -2.98 -24.94 1.04
N LEU A 31 -2.47 -25.84 1.89
CA LEU A 31 -3.07 -26.15 3.19
C LEU A 31 -3.22 -24.91 4.08
N SER A 32 -2.33 -23.92 3.94
CA SER A 32 -2.42 -22.65 4.67
C SER A 32 -3.75 -21.93 4.45
N GLY A 33 -4.34 -22.03 3.26
CA GLY A 33 -5.64 -21.44 2.97
C GLY A 33 -6.79 -22.07 3.75
N LEU A 34 -6.68 -23.35 4.13
CA LEU A 34 -7.67 -24.05 4.94
C LEU A 34 -7.51 -23.75 6.43
N LEU A 35 -6.28 -23.47 6.88
CA LEU A 35 -6.02 -23.12 8.28
C LEU A 35 -6.43 -21.68 8.60
N TYR A 36 -6.39 -20.79 7.60
CA TYR A 36 -6.58 -19.35 7.80
C TYR A 36 -7.88 -18.96 8.53
N PRO A 37 -9.08 -19.44 8.13
CA PRO A 37 -10.31 -19.07 8.85
C PRO A 37 -10.32 -19.52 10.31
N GLY A 38 -9.65 -20.64 10.59
CA GLY A 38 -9.56 -21.18 11.93
C GLY A 38 -8.65 -20.36 12.86
N LEU A 39 -7.52 -19.89 12.32
CA LEU A 39 -6.63 -18.98 13.05
C LEU A 39 -7.34 -17.65 13.35
N GLN A 40 -8.01 -17.06 12.35
CA GLN A 40 -8.75 -15.82 12.55
C GLN A 40 -9.88 -15.96 13.58
N ALA A 41 -10.57 -17.11 13.63
CA ALA A 41 -11.57 -17.36 14.67
C ALA A 41 -10.94 -17.45 16.07
N LEU A 42 -9.79 -18.14 16.19
CA LEU A 42 -9.09 -18.24 17.47
C LEU A 42 -8.56 -16.90 17.96
N ASP A 43 -8.21 -15.97 17.07
CA ASP A 43 -7.79 -14.62 17.46
C ASP A 43 -8.86 -13.92 18.33
N GLU A 44 -10.14 -14.12 18.08
CA GLU A 44 -11.22 -13.56 18.93
C GLU A 44 -11.13 -14.02 20.39
N GLN A 45 -10.69 -15.26 20.60
CA GLN A 45 -10.49 -15.82 21.92
C GLN A 45 -9.19 -15.34 22.55
N TYR A 46 -8.10 -15.40 21.81
CA TYR A 46 -6.77 -15.11 22.34
C TYR A 46 -6.51 -13.61 22.54
N LEU A 47 -7.19 -12.74 21.79
CA LEU A 47 -7.20 -11.30 22.02
C LEU A 47 -8.18 -10.88 23.13
N GLY A 48 -9.02 -11.79 23.62
CA GLY A 48 -9.97 -11.52 24.70
C GLY A 48 -11.10 -10.55 24.32
N VAL A 49 -11.44 -10.44 23.03
CA VAL A 49 -12.41 -9.45 22.53
C VAL A 49 -13.86 -9.94 22.62
N ASP A 50 -14.78 -8.97 22.62
CA ASP A 50 -16.23 -9.20 22.58
C ASP A 50 -16.82 -9.10 21.17
N PHE A 51 -16.14 -8.37 20.28
CA PHE A 51 -16.55 -8.24 18.89
C PHE A 51 -15.35 -8.16 17.94
N GLN A 52 -15.57 -8.58 16.70
CA GLN A 52 -14.64 -8.41 15.59
C GLN A 52 -15.26 -7.47 14.55
N PHE A 53 -14.46 -6.53 14.05
CA PHE A 53 -14.84 -5.61 12.99
C PHE A 53 -14.07 -5.93 11.72
N GLY A 54 -14.75 -5.95 10.57
CA GLY A 54 -14.13 -6.15 9.27
C GLY A 54 -15.10 -5.92 8.12
N GLY A 55 -14.64 -6.13 6.89
CA GLY A 55 -15.47 -5.97 5.70
C GLY A 55 -16.55 -7.05 5.60
N ILE A 56 -17.60 -6.75 4.83
CA ILE A 56 -18.65 -7.73 4.49
C ILE A 56 -18.11 -8.96 3.74
N ASP A 57 -16.95 -8.84 3.09
CA ASP A 57 -16.21 -9.95 2.49
C ASP A 57 -15.70 -10.98 3.52
N GLN A 58 -15.56 -10.59 4.79
CA GLN A 58 -15.21 -11.48 5.89
C GLN A 58 -16.40 -12.25 6.47
N ARG A 59 -17.63 -11.99 6.00
CA ARG A 59 -18.87 -12.58 6.55
C ARG A 59 -18.80 -14.09 6.71
N LYS A 60 -18.22 -14.81 5.75
CA LYS A 60 -18.13 -16.27 5.79
C LYS A 60 -17.20 -16.75 6.92
N ILE A 61 -16.09 -16.04 7.17
CA ILE A 61 -15.18 -16.32 8.28
C ILE A 61 -15.86 -15.99 9.62
N PHE A 62 -16.57 -14.87 9.70
CA PHE A 62 -17.34 -14.52 10.90
C PHE A 62 -18.36 -15.59 11.23
N THR A 63 -19.20 -16.02 10.28
CA THR A 63 -20.17 -17.10 10.51
C THR A 63 -19.49 -18.44 10.86
N PHE A 64 -18.27 -18.67 10.38
CA PHE A 64 -17.47 -19.83 10.74
C PHE A 64 -17.01 -19.75 12.21
N ALA A 65 -16.50 -18.61 12.66
CA ALA A 65 -16.10 -18.39 14.05
C ALA A 65 -17.30 -18.57 15.00
N GLU A 66 -18.46 -18.01 14.64
CA GLU A 66 -19.71 -18.17 15.39
C GLU A 66 -20.14 -19.63 15.56
N LEU A 67 -19.85 -20.49 14.57
CA LEU A 67 -20.21 -21.90 14.56
C LEU A 67 -19.21 -22.76 15.35
N TYR A 68 -17.90 -22.50 15.21
CA TYR A 68 -16.85 -23.40 15.71
C TYR A 68 -16.27 -22.99 17.06
N LEU A 69 -16.26 -21.70 17.43
CA LEU A 69 -15.78 -21.28 18.75
C LEU A 69 -16.58 -21.92 19.90
N PRO A 70 -17.93 -22.01 19.84
CA PRO A 70 -18.71 -22.71 20.87
C PRO A 70 -18.34 -24.19 20.99
N ARG A 71 -17.95 -24.86 19.90
CA ARG A 71 -17.53 -26.27 19.91
C ARG A 71 -16.21 -26.50 20.65
N LEU A 72 -15.38 -25.46 20.77
CA LEU A 72 -14.17 -25.47 21.57
C LEU A 72 -14.41 -25.08 23.04
N GLY A 73 -15.63 -24.68 23.38
CA GLY A 73 -16.00 -24.17 24.71
C GLY A 73 -15.85 -22.65 24.85
N TYR A 74 -15.69 -21.92 23.74
CA TYR A 74 -15.52 -20.47 23.76
C TYR A 74 -16.82 -19.72 23.47
N LYS A 75 -16.91 -18.48 23.96
CA LYS A 75 -18.05 -17.61 23.69
C LYS A 75 -18.12 -17.25 22.21
N LYS A 76 -19.34 -17.09 21.69
CA LYS A 76 -19.58 -16.43 20.41
C LYS A 76 -19.27 -14.93 20.55
N ARG A 77 -18.75 -14.28 19.50
CA ARG A 77 -18.53 -12.83 19.45
C ARG A 77 -19.56 -12.14 18.56
N ALA A 78 -19.72 -10.83 18.77
CA ALA A 78 -20.43 -9.99 17.83
C ALA A 78 -19.54 -9.67 16.62
N HIS A 79 -20.15 -9.55 15.44
CA HIS A 79 -19.45 -9.23 14.21
C HIS A 79 -20.03 -7.96 13.60
N LEU A 80 -19.19 -6.93 13.44
CA LEU A 80 -19.56 -5.66 12.83
C LEU A 80 -18.95 -5.59 11.43
N MET A 81 -19.79 -5.44 10.41
CA MET A 81 -19.37 -5.50 9.01
C MET A 81 -19.53 -4.15 8.31
N ASN A 82 -18.43 -3.58 7.79
CA ASN A 82 -18.51 -2.41 6.91
C ASN A 82 -18.80 -2.81 5.45
N ALA A 83 -19.46 -1.91 4.73
CA ALA A 83 -19.69 -2.07 3.30
C ALA A 83 -18.35 -2.01 2.52
N MET A 84 -18.31 -2.66 1.36
CA MET A 84 -17.18 -2.56 0.45
C MET A 84 -17.18 -1.18 -0.21
N VAL A 85 -16.08 -0.45 -0.08
CA VAL A 85 -15.84 0.76 -0.85
C VAL A 85 -15.25 0.35 -2.20
N PRO A 86 -15.89 0.70 -3.34
CA PRO A 86 -15.34 0.42 -4.66
C PRO A 86 -13.98 1.09 -4.86
N GLY A 87 -13.13 0.46 -5.68
CA GLY A 87 -11.88 1.05 -6.13
C GLY A 87 -12.10 2.24 -7.07
N LEU A 88 -11.04 3.03 -7.31
CA LEU A 88 -11.10 4.22 -8.16
C LEU A 88 -11.53 3.94 -9.60
N ALA A 89 -11.26 2.75 -10.12
CA ALA A 89 -11.60 2.35 -11.48
C ALA A 89 -13.00 1.70 -11.61
N GLY A 90 -13.77 1.61 -10.52
CA GLY A 90 -14.98 0.78 -10.44
C GLY A 90 -14.64 -0.66 -10.05
N GLY A 91 -15.53 -1.30 -9.28
CA GLY A 91 -15.33 -2.68 -8.79
C GLY A 91 -14.46 -2.80 -7.53
N LYS A 92 -13.85 -3.97 -7.31
CA LYS A 92 -13.04 -4.25 -6.10
C LYS A 92 -11.70 -3.53 -6.14
N MET A 93 -11.24 -3.00 -5.00
CA MET A 93 -9.88 -2.51 -4.84
C MET A 93 -8.87 -3.64 -5.07
N SER A 94 -7.86 -3.42 -5.92
CA SER A 94 -6.82 -4.41 -6.21
C SER A 94 -5.46 -3.88 -5.78
N SER A 95 -4.85 -4.52 -4.78
CA SER A 95 -3.47 -4.20 -4.40
C SER A 95 -2.45 -4.52 -5.50
N SER A 96 -2.85 -5.31 -6.52
CA SER A 96 -2.00 -5.73 -7.64
C SER A 96 -1.99 -4.76 -8.81
N ASP A 97 -2.94 -3.84 -8.91
CA ASP A 97 -2.92 -2.76 -9.90
C ASP A 97 -2.51 -1.43 -9.22
N PRO A 98 -1.29 -0.93 -9.46
CA PRO A 98 -0.79 0.32 -8.87
C PRO A 98 -1.65 1.55 -9.19
N ASN A 99 -2.45 1.53 -10.26
CA ASN A 99 -3.31 2.63 -10.65
C ASN A 99 -4.71 2.57 -10.02
N SER A 100 -5.11 1.41 -9.50
CA SER A 100 -6.43 1.20 -8.91
C SER A 100 -6.56 1.71 -7.46
N LYS A 101 -5.43 1.97 -6.80
CA LYS A 101 -5.34 2.44 -5.41
C LYS A 101 -4.54 3.73 -5.27
N ILE A 102 -4.87 4.54 -4.28
CA ILE A 102 -4.05 5.66 -3.81
C ILE A 102 -3.26 5.18 -2.61
N ASP A 103 -1.94 5.31 -2.65
CA ASP A 103 -1.07 4.99 -1.53
C ASP A 103 -1.00 6.16 -0.55
N PHE A 104 -0.71 5.90 0.72
CA PHE A 104 -0.55 6.94 1.73
C PHE A 104 0.61 7.89 1.40
N LEU A 105 1.64 7.37 0.72
CA LEU A 105 2.84 8.11 0.35
C LEU A 105 2.80 8.67 -1.09
N ASP A 106 1.68 8.51 -1.81
CA ASP A 106 1.54 9.08 -3.16
C ASP A 106 1.56 10.62 -3.10
N GLY A 107 2.51 11.23 -3.82
CA GLY A 107 2.57 12.69 -3.91
C GLY A 107 1.34 13.32 -4.58
N PRO A 108 1.10 14.64 -4.39
CA PRO A 108 -0.10 15.32 -4.92
C PRO A 108 -0.35 15.14 -6.42
N ASP A 109 0.72 15.11 -7.23
CA ASP A 109 0.61 14.91 -8.69
C ASP A 109 0.16 13.49 -9.05
N VAL A 110 0.58 12.49 -8.27
CA VAL A 110 0.18 11.09 -8.47
C VAL A 110 -1.28 10.92 -8.08
N ILE A 111 -1.70 11.47 -6.94
CA ILE A 111 -3.09 11.50 -6.50
C ILE A 111 -3.96 12.12 -7.59
N LYS A 112 -3.60 13.32 -8.07
CA LYS A 112 -4.33 14.03 -9.13
C LYS A 112 -4.44 13.20 -10.40
N ARG A 113 -3.37 12.52 -10.81
CA ARG A 113 -3.38 11.64 -12.00
C ARG A 113 -4.33 10.45 -11.81
N LYS A 114 -4.27 9.77 -10.67
CA LYS A 114 -5.10 8.59 -10.35
C LYS A 114 -6.59 8.97 -10.26
N VAL A 115 -6.92 10.04 -9.54
CA VAL A 115 -8.31 10.54 -9.43
C VAL A 115 -8.83 11.03 -10.78
N LYS A 116 -7.99 11.65 -11.61
CA LYS A 116 -8.39 12.04 -12.97
C LYS A 116 -8.76 10.81 -13.82
N ALA A 117 -8.01 9.72 -13.69
CA ALA A 117 -8.24 8.46 -14.39
C ALA A 117 -9.41 7.63 -13.82
N ALA A 118 -9.86 7.93 -12.60
CA ALA A 118 -10.97 7.22 -11.96
C ALA A 118 -12.26 7.26 -12.80
N PHE A 119 -13.03 6.18 -12.75
CA PHE A 119 -14.34 6.12 -13.39
C PHE A 119 -15.31 7.02 -12.64
N CYS A 120 -15.95 7.95 -13.35
CA CYS A 120 -16.90 8.91 -12.78
C CYS A 120 -17.76 9.47 -13.92
N GLU A 121 -18.85 8.77 -14.21
CA GLU A 121 -19.83 9.15 -15.22
C GLU A 121 -20.87 10.11 -14.61
N GLU A 122 -21.31 11.10 -15.39
CA GLU A 122 -22.24 12.13 -14.91
C GLU A 122 -23.63 11.54 -14.63
N GLY A 123 -24.18 11.82 -13.45
CA GLY A 123 -25.45 11.25 -13.00
C GLY A 123 -25.35 9.81 -12.47
N ASN A 124 -24.23 9.12 -12.71
CA ASN A 124 -24.05 7.75 -12.26
C ASN A 124 -23.59 7.69 -10.79
N VAL A 125 -24.51 7.31 -9.92
CA VAL A 125 -24.26 7.14 -8.48
C VAL A 125 -23.91 5.70 -8.09
N ASP A 126 -24.09 4.76 -9.01
CA ASP A 126 -23.78 3.35 -8.82
C ASP A 126 -22.38 3.04 -9.37
N GLU A 127 -21.64 2.16 -8.71
CA GLU A 127 -20.24 1.83 -9.08
C GLU A 127 -19.27 3.03 -9.16
N ASN A 128 -19.66 4.18 -8.63
CA ASN A 128 -18.83 5.38 -8.59
C ASN A 128 -17.92 5.39 -7.37
N GLY A 129 -16.67 4.93 -7.55
CA GLY A 129 -15.69 4.82 -6.47
C GLY A 129 -15.37 6.16 -5.79
N LEU A 130 -15.43 7.29 -6.51
CA LEU A 130 -15.20 8.60 -5.92
C LEU A 130 -16.33 9.01 -4.98
N LEU A 131 -17.59 8.87 -5.43
CA LEU A 131 -18.75 9.15 -4.56
C LEU A 131 -18.76 8.24 -3.34
N ALA A 132 -18.52 6.93 -3.53
CA ALA A 132 -18.49 5.98 -2.44
C ALA A 132 -17.38 6.30 -1.43
N PHE A 133 -16.18 6.66 -1.91
CA PHE A 133 -15.09 7.10 -1.03
C PHE A 133 -15.44 8.40 -0.28
N THR A 134 -16.06 9.37 -0.96
CA THR A 134 -16.52 10.60 -0.34
C THR A 134 -17.50 10.32 0.80
N GLY A 135 -18.51 9.49 0.58
CA GLY A 135 -19.49 9.12 1.60
C GLY A 135 -18.93 8.24 2.73
N ALA A 136 -18.03 7.32 2.43
CA ALA A 136 -17.49 6.38 3.41
C ALA A 136 -16.32 6.95 4.24
N VAL A 137 -15.56 7.90 3.69
CA VAL A 137 -14.33 8.42 4.31
C VAL A 137 -14.40 9.92 4.55
N LEU A 138 -14.62 10.72 3.51
CA LEU A 138 -14.47 12.17 3.61
C LEU A 138 -15.58 12.81 4.47
N PHE A 139 -16.84 12.39 4.30
CA PHE A 139 -17.96 12.89 5.10
C PHE A 139 -17.83 12.51 6.58
N PRO A 140 -17.66 11.23 6.97
CA PRO A 140 -17.50 10.84 8.37
C PRO A 140 -16.29 11.51 9.03
N LEU A 141 -15.18 11.63 8.30
CA LEU A 141 -13.99 12.28 8.83
C LEU A 141 -14.20 13.79 9.02
N SER A 142 -14.91 14.44 8.11
CA SER A 142 -15.23 15.86 8.25
C SER A 142 -16.17 16.11 9.42
N GLN A 143 -17.18 15.24 9.62
CA GLN A 143 -18.05 15.28 10.78
C GLN A 143 -17.26 15.08 12.09
N LEU A 144 -16.37 14.08 12.12
CA LEU A 144 -15.51 13.82 13.28
C LEU A 144 -14.64 15.04 13.63
N LYS A 145 -14.12 15.75 12.63
CA LYS A 145 -13.35 17.00 12.85
C LYS A 145 -14.20 18.10 13.45
N ILE A 146 -15.45 18.26 13.00
CA ILE A 146 -16.40 19.24 13.56
C ILE A 146 -16.73 18.87 15.01
N ASP A 147 -16.95 17.59 15.30
CA ASP A 147 -17.29 17.13 16.65
C ASP A 147 -16.10 17.31 17.61
N GLN A 148 -14.88 17.02 17.13
CA GLN A 148 -13.64 17.28 17.88
C GLN A 148 -13.43 18.77 18.14
N SER A 149 -13.60 19.63 17.13
CA SER A 149 -13.43 21.08 17.31
C SER A 149 -14.41 21.64 18.34
N LYS A 150 -15.67 21.21 18.32
CA LYS A 150 -16.66 21.60 19.35
C LYS A 150 -16.28 21.13 20.75
N GLY A 151 -15.77 19.91 20.88
CA GLY A 151 -15.30 19.38 22.17
C GLY A 151 -14.07 20.13 22.71
N LEU A 152 -13.17 20.55 21.83
CA LEU A 152 -11.94 21.28 22.14
C LEU A 152 -12.17 22.78 22.40
N GLU A 153 -13.14 23.40 21.72
CA GLU A 153 -13.60 24.77 22.01
C GLU A 153 -14.16 24.88 23.43
N GLY A 154 -14.88 23.86 23.89
CA GLY A 154 -15.32 23.74 25.29
C GLY A 154 -14.17 23.65 26.31
N LEU A 155 -12.95 23.38 25.84
CA LEU A 155 -11.72 23.27 26.64
C LEU A 155 -10.70 24.39 26.36
N GLY A 156 -11.03 25.36 25.49
CA GLY A 156 -10.15 26.49 25.16
C GLY A 156 -8.90 26.13 24.33
N ILE A 157 -8.88 24.97 23.67
CA ILE A 157 -7.78 24.51 22.82
C ILE A 157 -8.18 24.71 21.35
N SER A 158 -7.42 25.50 20.59
CA SER A 158 -7.66 25.63 19.15
C SER A 158 -7.18 24.37 18.42
N ALA A 159 -8.13 23.62 17.86
CA ALA A 159 -7.82 22.48 17.01
C ALA A 159 -7.91 22.90 15.54
N ASP A 160 -6.84 22.65 14.78
CA ASP A 160 -6.94 22.47 13.34
C ASP A 160 -6.86 20.96 13.08
N PRO A 161 -7.89 20.38 12.45
CA PRO A 161 -8.11 20.68 11.05
C PRO A 161 -9.57 21.05 10.75
N LYS A 162 -9.77 22.20 10.10
CA LYS A 162 -11.05 22.58 9.48
C LYS A 162 -11.75 21.38 8.78
N PRO A 163 -13.08 21.30 8.75
CA PRO A 163 -13.79 20.34 7.89
C PRO A 163 -13.33 20.45 6.42
N PHE A 164 -13.71 19.48 5.58
CA PHE A 164 -13.54 19.58 4.12
C PHE A 164 -14.58 20.55 3.51
N ALA A 165 -14.80 21.68 4.19
CA ALA A 165 -15.64 22.78 3.77
C ALA A 165 -14.77 23.98 3.35
N SER A 166 -15.28 24.83 2.46
CA SER A 166 -14.59 26.08 2.12
C SER A 166 -14.68 27.09 3.28
N GLU A 167 -13.80 28.09 3.29
CA GLU A 167 -13.71 29.06 4.39
C GLU A 167 -14.97 29.92 4.57
N ASN A 168 -15.71 30.14 3.48
CA ASN A 168 -16.95 30.92 3.47
C ASN A 168 -18.21 30.04 3.52
N ALA A 169 -18.06 28.75 3.84
CA ALA A 169 -19.20 27.84 3.90
C ALA A 169 -20.12 28.18 5.09
N PRO A 170 -21.44 27.99 4.95
CA PRO A 170 -22.37 28.14 6.07
C PRO A 170 -22.01 27.26 7.26
N GLU A 171 -22.38 27.70 8.47
CA GLU A 171 -22.17 26.94 9.69
C GLU A 171 -22.83 25.55 9.61
N GLY A 172 -22.11 24.52 10.07
CA GLY A 172 -22.57 23.13 9.98
C GLY A 172 -22.26 22.43 8.65
N THR A 173 -21.62 23.10 7.69
CA THR A 173 -21.18 22.47 6.44
C THR A 173 -20.12 21.40 6.72
N VAL A 174 -20.41 20.18 6.25
CA VAL A 174 -19.53 19.02 6.39
C VAL A 174 -18.65 18.87 5.16
N PHE A 175 -19.16 19.16 3.96
CA PHE A 175 -18.40 19.00 2.72
C PHE A 175 -18.75 20.09 1.71
N THR A 176 -17.76 20.64 1.00
CA THR A 176 -17.99 21.62 -0.07
C THR A 176 -17.48 21.10 -1.41
N VAL A 177 -18.31 21.20 -2.44
CA VAL A 177 -17.91 20.95 -3.83
C VAL A 177 -17.60 22.29 -4.50
N ASP A 178 -16.35 22.45 -4.93
CA ASP A 178 -15.84 23.68 -5.53
C ASP A 178 -16.23 23.72 -7.00
N ARG A 179 -17.23 24.54 -7.31
CA ARG A 179 -17.73 24.74 -8.67
C ARG A 179 -17.56 26.22 -9.06
N GLY A 180 -17.20 26.46 -10.31
CA GLY A 180 -16.94 27.82 -10.80
C GLY A 180 -18.20 28.70 -10.75
N GLU A 181 -18.02 30.01 -10.58
CA GLU A 181 -19.13 30.98 -10.46
C GLU A 181 -20.11 30.93 -11.64
N LYS A 182 -19.60 30.70 -12.86
CA LYS A 182 -20.41 30.52 -14.08
C LYS A 182 -21.43 29.37 -14.01
N TYR A 183 -21.29 28.45 -13.07
CA TYR A 183 -22.19 27.32 -12.86
C TYR A 183 -22.99 27.45 -11.55
N GLY A 184 -23.01 28.62 -10.93
CA GLY A 184 -23.75 28.87 -9.68
C GLY A 184 -22.91 28.74 -8.41
N GLY A 185 -21.58 28.76 -8.52
CA GLY A 185 -20.66 28.77 -7.38
C GLY A 185 -20.57 27.46 -6.60
N PRO A 186 -19.82 27.46 -5.47
CA PRO A 186 -19.64 26.29 -4.60
C PRO A 186 -20.95 25.76 -4.02
N LEU A 187 -21.03 24.45 -3.83
CA LEU A 187 -22.16 23.78 -3.18
C LEU A 187 -21.73 23.24 -1.82
N HIS A 188 -22.55 23.45 -0.79
CA HIS A 188 -22.26 23.12 0.60
C HIS A 188 -23.23 22.06 1.10
N TYR A 189 -22.70 20.97 1.68
CA TYR A 189 -23.48 19.83 2.13
C TYR A 189 -23.27 19.56 3.61
N THR A 190 -24.38 19.28 4.30
CA THR A 190 -24.39 18.77 5.68
C THR A 190 -24.55 17.25 5.71
N LYS A 191 -25.20 16.67 4.69
CA LYS A 191 -25.43 15.23 4.54
C LYS A 191 -24.92 14.73 3.20
N PHE A 192 -24.44 13.49 3.19
CA PHE A 192 -23.94 12.86 1.97
C PHE A 192 -25.07 12.58 0.97
N ASP A 193 -26.27 12.23 1.44
CA ASP A 193 -27.41 11.90 0.57
C ASP A 193 -27.81 13.08 -0.33
N ASP A 194 -27.75 14.31 0.19
CA ASP A 194 -28.04 15.52 -0.58
C ASP A 194 -27.02 15.70 -1.71
N MET A 195 -25.73 15.51 -1.42
CA MET A 195 -24.66 15.55 -2.42
C MET A 195 -24.82 14.44 -3.47
N LYS A 196 -25.21 13.23 -3.04
CA LYS A 196 -25.46 12.11 -3.94
C LYS A 196 -26.62 12.41 -4.90
N ASN A 197 -27.69 13.03 -4.40
CA ASN A 197 -28.84 13.44 -5.20
C ASN A 197 -28.48 14.55 -6.20
N ASP A 198 -27.64 15.51 -5.79
CA ASP A 198 -27.14 16.57 -6.69
C ASP A 198 -26.19 16.02 -7.76
N PHE A 199 -25.44 14.95 -7.47
CA PHE A 199 -24.69 14.25 -8.50
C PHE A 199 -25.63 13.50 -9.47
N ALA A 200 -26.64 12.78 -8.95
CA ALA A 200 -27.60 12.04 -9.76
C ALA A 200 -28.41 12.96 -10.71
N SER A 201 -28.80 14.13 -10.22
CA SER A 201 -29.52 15.15 -10.99
C SER A 201 -28.62 15.98 -11.91
N LYS A 202 -27.31 15.67 -11.96
CA LYS A 202 -26.29 16.35 -12.79
C LYS A 202 -26.05 17.82 -12.40
N ALA A 203 -26.39 18.20 -11.17
CA ALA A 203 -26.02 19.51 -10.62
C ALA A 203 -24.52 19.59 -10.28
N ILE A 204 -23.90 18.44 -9.98
CA ILE A 204 -22.45 18.28 -9.81
C ILE A 204 -21.85 17.61 -11.05
N HIS A 205 -20.96 18.33 -11.73
CA HIS A 205 -20.20 17.75 -12.84
C HIS A 205 -19.07 16.83 -12.33
N PRO A 206 -18.79 15.69 -12.99
CA PRO A 206 -17.71 14.77 -12.60
C PRO A 206 -16.34 15.41 -12.41
N GLY A 207 -16.02 16.43 -13.23
CA GLY A 207 -14.78 17.19 -13.13
C GLY A 207 -14.64 17.97 -11.83
N ASP A 208 -15.73 18.55 -11.33
CA ASP A 208 -15.75 19.30 -10.08
C ASP A 208 -15.62 18.33 -8.90
N LEU A 209 -16.35 17.21 -8.94
CA LEU A 209 -16.20 16.14 -7.95
C LEU A 209 -14.75 15.64 -7.87
N LYS A 210 -14.14 15.30 -9.01
CA LYS A 210 -12.74 14.86 -9.09
C LYS A 210 -11.79 15.89 -8.49
N LYS A 211 -11.98 17.17 -8.81
CA LYS A 211 -11.15 18.27 -8.30
C LYS A 211 -11.27 18.39 -6.77
N THR A 212 -12.50 18.42 -6.26
CA THR A 212 -12.76 18.51 -4.82
C THR A 212 -12.22 17.30 -4.07
N VAL A 213 -12.45 16.08 -4.55
CA VAL A 213 -11.93 14.85 -3.93
C VAL A 213 -10.40 14.83 -3.95
N THR A 214 -9.76 15.28 -5.03
CA THR A 214 -8.30 15.43 -5.10
C THR A 214 -7.77 16.39 -4.02
N ALA A 215 -8.40 17.55 -3.87
CA ALA A 215 -8.00 18.53 -2.86
C ALA A 215 -8.16 17.98 -1.43
N ALA A 216 -9.28 17.32 -1.16
CA ALA A 216 -9.54 16.69 0.14
C ALA A 216 -8.56 15.56 0.46
N LEU A 217 -8.24 14.69 -0.51
CA LEU A 217 -7.27 13.61 -0.37
C LEU A 217 -5.85 14.14 -0.12
N THR A 218 -5.39 15.13 -0.92
CA THR A 218 -4.08 15.74 -0.72
C THR A 218 -3.96 16.34 0.68
N ARG A 219 -5.01 17.04 1.15
CA ARG A 219 -5.05 17.58 2.50
C ARG A 219 -5.05 16.49 3.58
N LEU A 220 -5.74 15.38 3.33
CA LEU A 220 -5.82 14.25 4.25
C LEU A 220 -4.46 13.55 4.40
N LEU A 221 -3.74 13.36 3.30
CA LEU A 221 -2.47 12.62 3.27
C LEU A 221 -1.26 13.48 3.62
N ALA A 222 -1.34 14.80 3.47
CA ALA A 222 -0.25 15.74 3.79
C ALA A 222 0.42 15.51 5.17
N PRO A 223 -0.30 15.36 6.31
CA PRO A 223 0.36 15.12 7.60
C PRO A 223 1.08 13.77 7.66
N ILE A 224 0.53 12.72 7.02
CA ILE A 224 1.17 11.39 6.96
C ILE A 224 2.46 11.47 6.14
N GLN A 225 2.40 12.13 4.98
CA GLN A 225 3.56 12.34 4.12
C GLN A 225 4.63 13.17 4.82
N LYS A 226 4.24 14.21 5.54
CA LYS A 226 5.17 15.01 6.35
C LYS A 226 5.84 14.16 7.44
N ALA A 227 5.07 13.39 8.20
CA ALA A 227 5.61 12.50 9.23
C ALA A 227 6.60 11.48 8.64
N PHE A 228 6.27 10.88 7.49
CA PHE A 228 7.18 9.99 6.76
C PHE A 228 8.45 10.72 6.28
N GLN A 229 8.35 11.96 5.82
CA GLN A 229 9.52 12.74 5.38
C GLN A 229 10.42 13.20 6.53
N GLU A 230 9.91 13.31 7.75
CA GLU A 230 10.67 13.73 8.93
C GLU A 230 11.29 12.53 9.68
N ASP A 231 10.81 11.30 9.43
CA ASP A 231 11.26 10.08 10.10
C ASP A 231 12.18 9.23 9.19
N GLU A 232 13.49 9.30 9.45
CA GLU A 232 14.49 8.52 8.70
C GLU A 232 14.40 7.01 8.96
N ASP A 233 13.97 6.60 10.16
CA ASP A 233 13.80 5.18 10.50
C ASP A 233 12.61 4.60 9.72
N TRP A 234 11.50 5.34 9.62
CA TRP A 234 10.37 4.95 8.80
C TRP A 234 10.75 4.82 7.32
N LYS A 235 11.52 5.76 6.75
CA LYS A 235 12.02 5.64 5.38
C LYS A 235 12.92 4.41 5.19
N ALA A 236 13.75 4.07 6.17
CA ALA A 236 14.59 2.89 6.11
C ALA A 236 13.75 1.60 6.12
N ILE A 237 12.74 1.54 6.99
CA ILE A 237 11.81 0.40 7.09
C ILE A 237 11.01 0.25 5.78
N GLU A 238 10.53 1.34 5.18
CA GLU A 238 9.78 1.28 3.92
C GLU A 238 10.58 0.62 2.80
N LYS A 239 11.85 1.01 2.64
CA LYS A 239 12.75 0.42 1.64
C LYS A 239 13.04 -1.06 1.89
N LEU A 240 13.11 -1.46 3.16
CA LEU A 240 13.32 -2.86 3.54
C LEU A 240 12.05 -3.70 3.35
N ALA A 241 10.88 -3.12 3.62
CA ALA A 241 9.58 -3.79 3.50
C ALA A 241 9.14 -3.94 2.03
N TYR A 242 9.44 -2.94 1.19
CA TYR A 242 9.08 -2.90 -0.23
C TYR A 242 10.31 -2.72 -1.12
N PRO A 243 11.22 -3.71 -1.18
CA PRO A 243 12.39 -3.62 -2.05
C PRO A 243 11.94 -3.56 -3.51
N ASP A 244 12.50 -2.61 -4.28
CA ASP A 244 12.19 -2.51 -5.71
C ASP A 244 12.67 -3.80 -6.42
N PRO A 245 11.75 -4.61 -6.97
CA PRO A 245 12.09 -5.87 -7.62
C PRO A 245 12.94 -5.68 -8.88
N ASN A 246 13.02 -4.45 -9.41
CA ASN A 246 13.82 -4.07 -10.56
C ASN A 246 15.07 -3.25 -10.20
N ALA A 247 15.36 -3.03 -8.91
CA ALA A 247 16.55 -2.32 -8.50
C ALA A 247 17.81 -3.09 -8.93
N LYS A 248 18.63 -2.45 -9.77
CA LYS A 248 19.95 -2.99 -10.11
C LYS A 248 20.79 -3.04 -8.82
N PRO A 249 21.50 -4.14 -8.53
CA PRO A 249 22.31 -4.24 -7.33
C PRO A 249 23.31 -3.09 -7.28
N GLU A 250 23.34 -2.36 -6.16
CA GLU A 250 24.27 -1.26 -5.96
C GLU A 250 25.71 -1.76 -6.13
N LYS A 251 26.41 -1.23 -7.13
CA LYS A 251 27.84 -1.47 -7.28
C LYS A 251 28.56 -0.81 -6.10
N LYS A 252 28.94 -1.60 -5.09
CA LYS A 252 29.89 -1.16 -4.06
C LYS A 252 31.10 -0.51 -4.77
N LYS A 253 31.32 0.80 -4.56
CA LYS A 253 32.51 1.50 -5.05
C LYS A 253 33.72 0.78 -4.45
N LYS A 254 34.52 0.12 -5.30
CA LYS A 254 35.83 -0.39 -4.87
C LYS A 254 36.66 0.80 -4.41
N GLU A 255 37.09 0.79 -3.15
CA GLU A 255 38.08 1.72 -2.64
C GLU A 255 39.30 1.70 -3.57
N LYS A 256 39.69 2.86 -4.09
CA LYS A 256 40.90 2.97 -4.92
C LYS A 256 42.11 2.88 -4.00
N VAL A 257 42.65 1.69 -3.82
CA VAL A 257 43.98 1.51 -3.23
C VAL A 257 45.00 2.15 -4.18
N TYR A 258 45.61 3.26 -3.75
CA TYR A 258 46.66 3.94 -4.50
C TYR A 258 47.96 3.13 -4.39
N HIS A 259 48.43 2.59 -5.52
CA HIS A 259 49.77 2.03 -5.63
C HIS A 259 50.70 3.06 -6.29
N PRO A 260 51.73 3.57 -5.61
CA PRO A 260 52.70 4.45 -6.24
C PRO A 260 53.43 3.71 -7.37
N PRO A 261 53.68 4.36 -8.53
CA PRO A 261 54.33 3.71 -9.66
C PRO A 261 55.80 3.35 -9.33
N PRO A 262 56.31 2.20 -9.83
CA PRO A 262 57.70 1.81 -9.62
C PRO A 262 58.67 2.82 -10.25
N PRO A 263 59.84 3.06 -9.61
CA PRO A 263 60.79 4.08 -10.04
C PRO A 263 61.27 3.83 -11.49
N GLY A 264 61.21 4.87 -12.33
CA GLY A 264 61.76 4.85 -13.69
C GLY A 264 60.77 5.01 -14.87
N LYS A 265 59.47 5.21 -14.62
CA LYS A 265 58.48 5.49 -15.69
C LYS A 265 57.79 6.86 -15.54
N GLY A 266 58.59 7.89 -15.26
CA GLY A 266 58.20 9.30 -15.38
C GLY A 266 58.42 9.83 -16.81
N LYS A 267 57.57 10.75 -17.26
CA LYS A 267 57.47 11.26 -18.65
C LYS A 267 58.73 11.95 -19.23
N ASN A 268 59.89 11.94 -18.55
CA ASN A 268 61.15 12.56 -18.97
C ASN A 268 62.38 11.63 -18.88
N ALA A 269 62.21 10.30 -18.99
CA ALA A 269 63.36 9.37 -19.01
C ALA A 269 63.96 9.25 -20.42
N ARG A 270 65.22 9.66 -20.59
CA ARG A 270 66.01 9.50 -21.83
C ARG A 270 66.11 8.02 -22.22
N LEU A 271 65.68 7.69 -23.44
CA LEU A 271 65.79 6.33 -24.02
C LEU A 271 67.26 6.00 -24.35
N PRO A 272 67.84 4.88 -23.87
CA PRO A 272 69.08 4.36 -24.43
C PRO A 272 68.84 3.71 -25.80
N ARG A 273 69.82 3.88 -26.70
CA ARG A 273 69.83 3.45 -28.10
C ARG A 273 69.46 1.97 -28.30
N LYS A 274 68.69 1.69 -29.36
CA LYS A 274 68.31 0.34 -29.83
C LYS A 274 69.55 -0.47 -30.23
N LEU A 275 69.65 -1.71 -29.75
CA LEU A 275 70.43 -2.78 -30.40
C LEU A 275 69.50 -3.76 -31.15
N PRO A 276 69.98 -4.45 -32.20
CA PRO A 276 69.12 -4.97 -33.27
C PRO A 276 68.52 -6.36 -33.03
N THR A 277 67.32 -6.48 -33.57
CA THR A 277 66.55 -7.62 -34.09
C THR A 277 67.23 -9.00 -34.15
N GLN A 278 67.37 -9.71 -33.01
CA GLN A 278 67.46 -11.18 -32.99
C GLN A 278 67.26 -11.69 -31.56
N LEU A 279 66.01 -11.70 -31.08
CA LEU A 279 65.53 -12.49 -29.92
C LEU A 279 64.00 -12.30 -29.78
N ARG A 280 63.28 -12.45 -30.90
CA ARG A 280 61.84 -12.77 -30.87
C ARG A 280 61.72 -14.29 -30.98
N ARG A 281 61.81 -14.97 -29.85
CA ARG A 281 61.28 -16.33 -29.59
C ARG A 281 61.69 -16.69 -28.17
N LEU A 282 60.72 -17.22 -27.41
CA LEU A 282 60.76 -17.70 -26.03
C LEU A 282 60.03 -16.79 -25.04
N GLN A 283 58.76 -17.15 -24.83
CA GLN A 283 57.96 -17.08 -23.60
C GLN A 283 56.46 -16.93 -23.96
N GLN A 284 55.94 -17.94 -24.66
CA GLN A 284 54.54 -18.34 -24.52
C GLN A 284 54.56 -19.45 -23.46
N ASP A 285 54.07 -19.15 -22.27
CA ASP A 285 54.03 -20.10 -21.15
C ASP A 285 52.57 -20.60 -20.99
N PRO A 286 52.26 -21.90 -21.18
CA PRO A 286 50.89 -22.43 -21.25
C PRO A 286 50.13 -22.46 -19.91
N HIS A 287 50.72 -21.96 -18.82
CA HIS A 287 50.19 -22.15 -17.46
C HIS A 287 49.08 -21.17 -17.04
N LYS A 288 48.75 -20.17 -17.87
CA LYS A 288 47.70 -19.15 -17.59
C LYS A 288 46.29 -19.54 -18.05
N GLU A 289 46.16 -20.58 -18.85
CA GLU A 289 44.86 -20.96 -19.45
C GLU A 289 44.06 -21.92 -18.54
N THR A 290 44.74 -22.68 -17.69
CA THR A 290 44.15 -23.64 -16.74
C THR A 290 43.57 -22.99 -15.48
N GLN A 291 44.06 -21.81 -15.07
CA GLN A 291 43.51 -21.07 -13.93
C GLN A 291 42.21 -20.31 -14.26
N LYS A 292 41.99 -19.91 -15.52
CA LYS A 292 40.76 -19.24 -15.95
C LYS A 292 39.54 -20.18 -16.00
N ARG A 293 39.75 -21.48 -16.26
CA ARG A 293 38.65 -22.45 -16.34
C ARG A 293 38.12 -22.88 -14.97
N ARG A 294 38.95 -22.95 -13.92
CA ARG A 294 38.52 -23.31 -12.55
C ARG A 294 37.72 -22.21 -11.84
N MET A 295 37.90 -20.95 -12.22
CA MET A 295 37.15 -19.82 -11.63
C MET A 295 35.73 -19.68 -12.21
N HIS A 296 35.49 -20.17 -13.44
CA HIS A 296 34.19 -20.04 -14.10
C HIS A 296 33.19 -21.15 -13.71
N GLU A 297 33.67 -22.21 -13.05
CA GLU A 297 32.85 -23.35 -12.63
C GLU A 297 32.32 -23.23 -11.19
N MET A 298 32.89 -22.33 -10.38
CA MET A 298 32.42 -22.05 -9.01
C MET A 298 31.34 -20.96 -8.91
N GLU A 299 31.04 -20.23 -9.98
CA GLU A 299 30.09 -19.10 -9.97
C GLU A 299 28.66 -19.47 -10.44
N LYS A 300 28.38 -20.76 -10.69
CA LYS A 300 27.07 -21.26 -11.20
C LYS A 300 26.27 -22.14 -10.22
N LYS A 301 26.50 -22.04 -8.92
CA LYS A 301 25.60 -22.63 -7.91
C LYS A 301 24.90 -21.53 -7.09
N HIS A 302 23.75 -21.10 -7.62
CA HIS A 302 22.71 -20.38 -6.88
C HIS A 302 22.07 -21.34 -5.84
N VAL A 303 21.92 -20.90 -4.59
CA VAL A 303 20.67 -20.39 -3.98
C VAL A 303 19.64 -21.49 -3.67
N SER A 304 19.44 -21.78 -2.38
CA SER A 304 18.22 -21.43 -1.65
C SER A 304 18.19 -22.26 -0.37
N ASP A 305 18.41 -21.64 0.79
CA ASP A 305 17.91 -22.20 2.04
C ASP A 305 17.79 -21.12 3.13
N ARG A 306 16.59 -21.09 3.71
CA ARG A 306 16.19 -20.52 5.01
C ARG A 306 15.96 -19.01 5.09
N ILE A 307 14.70 -18.64 4.88
CA ILE A 307 14.03 -17.53 5.56
C ILE A 307 12.99 -18.14 6.51
N VAL A 308 13.07 -17.77 7.79
CA VAL A 308 11.98 -17.84 8.77
C VAL A 308 12.04 -16.51 9.52
N PHE A 309 10.94 -15.76 9.58
CA PHE A 309 10.35 -15.23 10.83
C PHE A 309 9.05 -14.45 10.53
N LEU A 310 8.03 -14.79 11.33
CA LEU A 310 6.72 -14.19 11.67
C LEU A 310 5.99 -13.30 10.65
#